data_AF-A0A849QRG3-F1
#
_entry.id   AF-A0A849QRG3-F1
#
_cell.length_a   1.000
_cell.length_b   1.000
_cell.length_c   1.000
_cell.angle_alpha   90.00
_cell.angle_beta   90.00
_cell.angle_gamma   90.00
#
_symmetry.space_group_name_H-M   'P 1'
#
loop_
_entity.id
_entity.type
_entity.pdbx_description
1 polymer ?
#
loop_
_entity_poly.entity_id
_entity_poly.type
_entity_poly.pdbx_seq_one_letter_code
_entity_poly.pdbx_strand_id
1 'polypeptide(L)'
;MATMEEAKRMKEKYESLLLKKKGVVGCATGYKKIEGRKTDKPSVVCYVVKKKQKKELREEDIIPKDLEWIPTDVVESGVIKAL
;
A
#
# COMPACT_ATOMS: atom_id res chain seq x y z
N MET A 1 19.60 3.90 -0.59
CA MET A 1 18.50 3.92 -1.58
C MET A 1 17.60 2.74 -1.26
N ALA A 2 16.28 2.91 -1.26
CA ALA A 2 15.37 1.79 -1.05
C ALA A 2 15.55 0.71 -2.12
N THR A 3 15.71 -0.54 -1.70
CA THR A 3 15.76 -1.70 -2.58
C THR A 3 14.45 -2.46 -2.59
N MET A 4 14.24 -3.28 -3.63
CA MET A 4 13.06 -4.16 -3.73
C MET A 4 13.02 -5.23 -2.63
N GLU A 5 14.17 -5.68 -2.13
CA GLU A 5 14.26 -6.61 -1.00
C GLU A 5 13.74 -5.98 0.29
N GLU A 6 14.09 -4.71 0.53
CA GLU A 6 13.62 -3.98 1.68
C GLU A 6 12.12 -3.70 1.61
N ALA A 7 11.61 -3.31 0.43
CA ALA A 7 10.18 -3.19 0.20
C ALA A 7 9.45 -4.52 0.46
N LYS A 8 10.03 -5.65 0.03
CA LYS A 8 9.49 -7.00 0.29
C LYS A 8 9.45 -7.32 1.78
N ARG A 9 10.53 -7.06 2.50
CA ARG A 9 10.60 -7.27 3.94
C ARG A 9 9.59 -6.41 4.70
N MET A 10 9.42 -5.15 4.29
CA MET A 10 8.41 -4.26 4.87
C MET A 10 7.00 -4.74 4.57
N LYS A 11 6.74 -5.18 3.33
CA LYS A 11 5.46 -5.78 2.95
C LYS A 11 5.16 -6.98 3.83
N GLU A 12 6.05 -7.95 3.98
CA GLU A 12 5.82 -9.13 4.83
C GLU A 12 5.61 -8.77 6.31
N LYS A 13 6.38 -7.81 6.83
CA LYS A 13 6.26 -7.34 8.22
C LYS A 13 4.93 -6.65 8.51
N TYR A 14 4.44 -5.83 7.57
CA TYR A 14 3.24 -5.00 7.76
C TYR A 14 1.99 -5.55 7.06
N GLU A 15 2.09 -6.58 6.22
CA GLU A 15 0.97 -7.13 5.45
C GLU A 15 -0.21 -7.50 6.35
N SER A 16 0.04 -8.24 7.43
CA SER A 16 -1.00 -8.62 8.39
C SER A 16 -1.67 -7.42 9.07
N LEU A 17 -0.95 -6.32 9.27
CA LEU A 17 -1.50 -5.09 9.86
C LEU A 17 -2.28 -4.28 8.83
N LEU A 18 -1.79 -4.21 7.60
CA LEU A 18 -2.43 -3.50 6.50
C LEU A 18 -3.72 -4.19 6.06
N LEU A 19 -3.71 -5.53 5.96
CA LEU A 19 -4.91 -6.33 5.65
C LEU A 19 -6.01 -6.23 6.71
N LYS A 20 -5.66 -5.88 7.96
CA LYS A 20 -6.64 -5.60 9.02
C LYS A 20 -7.33 -4.24 8.86
N LYS A 21 -6.75 -3.30 8.08
CA LYS A 21 -7.35 -1.99 7.86
C LYS A 21 -8.59 -2.10 6.97
N LYS A 22 -9.63 -1.34 7.31
CA LYS A 22 -10.91 -1.38 6.63
C LYS A 22 -10.77 -0.97 5.16
N GLY A 23 -11.08 -1.91 4.27
CA GLY A 23 -11.10 -1.69 2.82
C GLY A 23 -9.80 -2.02 2.12
N VAL A 24 -8.76 -2.47 2.82
CA VAL A 24 -7.58 -3.08 2.19
C VAL A 24 -7.93 -4.48 1.73
N VAL A 25 -7.65 -4.79 0.46
CA VAL A 25 -7.90 -6.10 -0.18
C VAL A 25 -6.63 -6.84 -0.51
N GLY A 26 -5.48 -6.17 -0.51
CA GLY A 26 -4.21 -6.79 -0.81
C GLY A 26 -3.04 -5.84 -0.63
N CYS A 27 -1.85 -6.41 -0.45
CA CYS A 27 -0.58 -5.68 -0.43
C CYS A 27 0.38 -6.33 -1.41
N ALA A 28 1.13 -5.52 -2.14
CA ALA A 28 2.18 -5.94 -3.05
C ALA A 28 3.42 -5.07 -2.90
N THR A 29 4.50 -5.51 -3.50
CA THR A 29 5.73 -4.72 -3.63
C THR A 29 5.82 -4.25 -5.06
N GLY A 30 6.18 -3.00 -5.24
CA GLY A 30 6.23 -2.43 -6.57
C GLY A 30 6.94 -1.11 -6.62
N TYR A 31 7.06 -0.59 -7.83
CA TYR A 31 7.63 0.71 -8.09
C TYR A 31 6.56 1.78 -7.93
N LYS A 32 6.86 2.83 -7.16
CA LYS A 32 5.92 3.92 -6.92
C LYS A 32 5.52 4.51 -8.26
N LYS A 33 4.22 4.69 -8.49
CA LYS A 33 3.73 5.39 -9.69
C LYS A 33 3.31 6.80 -9.31
N ILE A 34 3.82 7.80 -10.02
CA ILE A 34 3.43 9.19 -9.87
C ILE A 34 2.90 9.64 -11.23
N GLU A 35 1.65 10.11 -11.29
CA GLU A 35 1.02 10.62 -12.52
C GLU A 35 1.07 9.64 -13.71
N GLY A 36 0.88 8.34 -13.44
CA GLY A 36 0.91 7.30 -14.47
C GLY A 36 2.31 6.85 -14.90
N ARG A 37 3.38 7.49 -14.41
CA ARG A 37 4.77 7.10 -14.68
C ARG A 37 5.29 6.18 -13.57
N LYS A 38 5.85 5.03 -13.95
CA LYS A 38 6.62 4.17 -13.05
C LYS A 38 7.89 4.94 -12.64
N THR A 39 8.16 5.01 -11.34
CA THR A 39 9.40 5.59 -10.81
C THR A 39 10.33 4.48 -10.36
N ASP A 40 11.65 4.71 -10.36
CA ASP A 40 12.65 3.76 -9.83
C ASP A 40 12.69 3.67 -8.28
N LYS A 41 11.60 4.05 -7.60
CA LYS A 41 11.51 3.99 -6.13
C LYS A 41 10.71 2.77 -5.71
N PRO A 42 11.33 1.76 -5.07
CA PRO A 42 10.61 0.66 -4.44
C PRO A 42 9.65 1.16 -3.38
N SER A 43 8.46 0.57 -3.37
CA SER A 43 7.34 0.96 -2.52
C SER A 43 6.46 -0.23 -2.18
N VAL A 44 5.74 -0.13 -1.07
CA VAL A 44 4.69 -1.09 -0.71
C VAL A 44 3.37 -0.59 -1.29
N VAL A 45 2.84 -1.32 -2.26
CA VAL A 45 1.58 -1.00 -2.95
C VAL A 45 0.42 -1.67 -2.21
N CYS A 46 -0.42 -0.87 -1.58
CA CYS A 46 -1.64 -1.32 -0.91
C CYS A 46 -2.84 -1.17 -1.84
N TYR A 47 -3.53 -2.27 -2.11
CA TYR A 47 -4.77 -2.29 -2.86
C TYR A 47 -5.96 -2.11 -1.93
N VAL A 48 -6.82 -1.15 -2.25
CA VAL A 48 -8.06 -0.88 -1.51
C VAL A 48 -9.27 -0.99 -2.43
N VAL A 49 -10.42 -1.34 -1.85
CA VAL A 49 -11.70 -1.37 -2.60
C VAL A 49 -12.06 0.01 -3.13
N LYS A 50 -11.91 1.04 -2.29
CA LYS A 50 -12.24 2.43 -2.61
C LYS A 50 -11.37 3.39 -1.81
N LYS A 51 -10.80 4.40 -2.48
CA LYS A 51 -10.12 5.52 -1.82
C LYS A 51 -11.16 6.38 -1.11
N LYS A 52 -10.96 6.53 0.20
CA LYS A 52 -11.76 7.41 1.05
C LYS A 52 -10.94 8.60 1.48
N GLN A 53 -11.59 9.71 1.77
CA GLN A 53 -10.89 10.84 2.36
C GLN A 53 -10.44 10.49 3.77
N LYS A 54 -9.34 11.10 4.24
CA LYS A 54 -8.84 10.88 5.61
C LYS A 54 -9.89 11.16 6.69
N LYS A 55 -10.82 12.09 6.42
CA LYS A 55 -11.93 12.44 7.32
C LYS A 55 -12.96 11.32 7.49
N GLU A 56 -13.03 10.41 6.52
CA GLU A 56 -13.95 9.26 6.50
C GLU A 56 -13.29 7.96 6.99
N LEU A 57 -12.00 8.01 7.32
CA LEU A 57 -11.21 6.89 7.80
C LEU A 57 -10.90 7.11 9.29
N ARG A 58 -10.99 6.05 10.07
CA ARG A 58 -10.45 6.07 11.44
C ARG A 58 -8.94 6.14 11.37
N GLU A 59 -8.30 6.71 12.38
CA GLU A 59 -6.84 6.83 12.41
C GLU A 59 -6.14 5.46 12.29
N GLU A 60 -6.75 4.42 12.85
CA GLU A 60 -6.31 3.02 12.72
C GLU A 60 -6.39 2.49 11.28
N ASP A 61 -7.31 2.99 10.46
CA ASP A 61 -7.56 2.57 9.08
C ASP A 61 -6.73 3.37 8.06
N ILE A 62 -6.12 4.48 8.49
CA ILE A 62 -5.26 5.30 7.63
C ILE A 62 -3.97 4.52 7.34
N ILE A 63 -3.66 4.35 6.06
CA ILE A 63 -2.39 3.77 5.61
C ILE A 63 -1.32 4.86 5.74
N PRO A 64 -0.24 4.64 6.51
CA PRO A 64 0.84 5.61 6.63
C PRO A 64 1.52 5.77 5.27
N LYS A 65 1.95 6.99 4.93
CA LYS A 65 2.60 7.31 3.65
C LYS A 65 3.99 6.65 3.50
N ASP A 66 4.61 6.31 4.62
CA ASP A 66 5.94 5.74 4.70
C ASP A 66 5.91 4.66 5.80
N LEU A 67 6.38 3.46 5.47
CA LEU A 67 6.58 2.36 6.41
C LEU A 67 8.05 2.32 6.79
N GLU A 68 8.36 2.86 7.96
CA GLU A 68 9.71 3.13 8.49
C GLU A 68 10.49 4.13 7.62
N TRP A 69 10.79 3.73 6.40
CA TRP A 69 11.57 4.50 5.43
C TRP A 69 11.25 4.10 3.97
N ILE A 70 10.38 3.10 3.76
CA ILE A 70 9.86 2.70 2.45
C ILE A 70 8.55 3.45 2.18
N PRO A 71 8.41 4.16 1.05
CA PRO A 71 7.16 4.81 0.70
C PRO A 71 6.05 3.77 0.45
N THR A 72 4.83 4.10 0.86
CA THR A 72 3.64 3.33 0.47
C THR A 72 2.94 3.98 -0.71
N ASP A 73 2.31 3.15 -1.53
CA ASP A 73 1.46 3.59 -2.62
C ASP A 73 0.07 2.98 -2.44
N VAL A 74 -0.98 3.79 -2.56
CA VAL A 74 -2.36 3.32 -2.37
C VAL A 74 -3.07 3.31 -3.71
N VAL A 75 -3.44 2.12 -4.16
CA VAL A 75 -4.10 1.88 -5.44
C VAL A 75 -5.53 1.42 -5.19
N GLU A 76 -6.48 2.08 -5.84
CA GLU A 76 -7.87 1.62 -5.83
C GLU A 76 -7.99 0.49 -6.84
N SER A 77 -8.32 -0.72 -6.38
CA SER A 77 -8.49 -1.91 -7.21
C SER A 77 -9.93 -2.39 -7.29
N GLY A 78 -10.84 -1.86 -6.47
CA GLY A 78 -12.15 -2.46 -6.29
C GLY A 78 -12.10 -3.78 -5.52
N VAL A 79 -13.11 -4.62 -5.71
CA VAL A 79 -13.20 -5.93 -5.04
C VAL A 79 -12.36 -6.94 -5.81
N ILE A 80 -11.29 -7.45 -5.18
CA ILE A 80 -10.52 -8.58 -5.72
C ILE A 80 -11.28 -9.86 -5.35
N LYS A 81 -11.75 -10.61 -6.36
CA LYS A 81 -12.33 -11.95 -6.20
C LYS A 81 -11.49 -12.95 -6.99
N ALA A 82 -11.14 -14.06 -6.36
CA ALA A 82 -10.69 -15.23 -7.10
C ALA A 82 -11.87 -15.75 -7.94
N LEU A 83 -11.61 -16.07 -9.22
CA LEU A 83 -12.56 -16.70 -10.12
C LEU A 83 -12.55 -18.23 -9.92
#